data_AF-A0A822GR80-F1
#
_entry.id   AF-A0A822GR80-F1
#
_cell.length_a   1.000
_cell.length_b   1.000
_cell.length_c   1.000
_cell.angle_alpha   90.00
_cell.angle_beta   90.00
_cell.angle_gamma   90.00
#
_symmetry.space_group_name_H-M   'P 1'
#
loop_
_entity.id
_entity.type
_entity.pdbx_description
1 polymer ?
#
loop_
_entity_poly.entity_id
_entity_poly.type
_entity_poly.pdbx_seq_one_letter_code
_entity_poly.pdbx_strand_id
1 'polypeptide(L)'
;MMRLISNVLVLIIALGTCVSAVRIGSFNLHQYGSKKAANATLTNVVAEIINDFDLAIIQEISDASRKAPYVLHEALNQVSRSNPYTLTLSERAGRSNTKEQYAFFNREATSGVQVVKAYLYEDVDDLFERPP
;
A
#
# COMPACT_ATOMS: atom_id res chain seq x y z
N MET A 1 13.10 43.03 -25.33
CA MET A 1 11.91 42.55 -24.58
C MET A 1 11.54 41.11 -24.92
N MET A 2 11.21 40.76 -26.18
CA MET A 2 10.82 39.39 -26.59
C MET A 2 11.83 38.27 -26.27
N ARG A 3 13.13 38.52 -26.42
CA ARG A 3 14.18 37.52 -26.10
C ARG A 3 14.28 37.21 -24.61
N LEU A 4 14.02 38.19 -23.76
CA LEU A 4 14.03 38.00 -22.29
C LEU A 4 12.83 37.16 -21.86
N ILE A 5 11.65 37.45 -22.43
CA ILE A 5 10.42 36.68 -22.18
C ILE A 5 10.59 35.23 -22.66
N SER A 6 11.17 35.03 -23.84
CA SER A 6 11.46 33.69 -24.38
C SER A 6 12.44 32.91 -23.49
N ASN A 7 13.52 33.55 -23.01
CA ASN A 7 14.50 32.88 -22.17
C ASN A 7 13.94 32.54 -20.78
N VAL A 8 13.11 33.41 -20.20
CA VAL A 8 12.43 33.15 -18.93
C VAL A 8 11.41 32.01 -19.10
N LEU A 9 10.68 31.96 -20.21
CA LEU A 9 9.74 30.87 -20.50
C LEU A 9 10.46 29.51 -20.65
N VAL A 10 11.58 29.48 -21.38
CA VAL A 10 12.43 28.29 -21.51
C VAL A 10 12.97 27.85 -20.14
N LEU A 11 13.36 28.81 -19.30
CA LEU A 11 13.85 28.52 -17.95
C LEU A 11 12.75 27.97 -17.04
N ILE A 12 11.51 28.48 -17.10
CA ILE A 12 10.39 27.96 -16.30
C ILE A 12 9.99 26.54 -16.75
N ILE A 13 10.01 26.26 -18.05
CA ILE A 13 9.76 24.91 -18.57
C ILE A 13 10.89 23.95 -18.17
N ALA A 14 12.14 24.40 -18.25
CA ALA A 14 13.30 23.60 -17.85
C ALA A 14 13.40 23.40 -16.32
N LEU A 15 12.94 24.38 -15.53
CA LEU A 15 12.83 24.33 -14.08
C LEU A 15 11.46 23.84 -13.61
N GLY A 16 10.64 23.27 -14.50
CA GLY A 16 9.36 22.69 -14.16
C GLY A 16 9.56 21.57 -13.15
N THR A 17 9.60 21.91 -11.86
CA THR A 17 9.66 20.95 -10.77
C THR A 17 8.30 20.28 -10.74
N CYS A 18 8.20 19.12 -11.40
CA CYS A 18 7.14 18.17 -11.20
C CYS A 18 7.25 17.65 -9.75
N VAL A 19 6.73 18.42 -8.80
CA VAL A 19 6.53 17.91 -7.44
C VAL A 19 5.35 16.96 -7.50
N SER A 20 5.64 15.67 -7.68
CA SER A 20 4.66 14.61 -7.49
C SER A 20 4.51 14.39 -5.99
N ALA A 21 3.31 14.61 -5.46
CA ALA A 21 3.02 14.29 -4.07
C ALA A 21 2.89 12.77 -3.90
N VAL A 22 3.49 12.21 -2.83
CA VAL A 22 3.31 10.81 -2.47
C VAL A 22 1.91 10.63 -1.87
N ARG A 23 1.11 9.74 -2.46
CA ARG A 23 -0.23 9.40 -1.98
C ARG A 23 -0.17 8.23 -1.02
N ILE A 24 -0.61 8.44 0.22
CA ILE A 24 -0.61 7.40 1.26
C ILE A 24 -2.06 7.11 1.67
N GLY A 25 -2.43 5.84 1.68
CA GLY A 25 -3.76 5.37 2.04
C GLY A 25 -3.69 4.31 3.13
N SER A 26 -4.70 4.27 4.00
CA SER A 26 -4.87 3.22 5.02
C SER A 26 -6.28 2.69 4.98
N PHE A 27 -6.42 1.37 4.88
CA PHE A 27 -7.68 0.69 4.63
C PHE A 27 -7.87 -0.45 5.62
N ASN A 28 -8.97 -0.40 6.34
CA ASN A 28 -9.47 -1.56 7.06
C ASN A 28 -10.43 -2.32 6.14
N LEU A 29 -10.06 -3.54 5.74
CA LEU A 29 -10.87 -4.35 4.82
C LEU A 29 -11.86 -5.29 5.54
N HIS A 30 -11.98 -5.13 6.86
CA HIS A 30 -12.87 -5.83 7.77
C HIS A 30 -12.79 -7.35 7.66
N GLN A 31 -11.97 -8.01 8.47
CA GLN A 31 -11.77 -9.48 8.40
C GLN A 31 -11.48 -9.98 6.96
N TYR A 32 -10.52 -9.35 6.28
CA TYR A 32 -10.10 -9.79 4.95
C TYR A 32 -9.34 -11.10 5.04
N GLY A 33 -10.09 -12.19 4.86
CA GLY A 33 -9.59 -13.56 4.89
C GLY A 33 -9.87 -14.33 3.59
N SER A 34 -9.61 -15.65 3.63
CA SER A 34 -9.80 -16.56 2.48
C SER A 34 -11.16 -16.38 1.76
N LYS A 35 -12.26 -16.19 2.50
CA LYS A 35 -13.61 -15.99 1.93
C LYS A 35 -13.73 -14.71 1.09
N LYS A 36 -13.17 -13.59 1.58
CA LYS A 36 -13.21 -12.31 0.85
C LYS A 36 -12.24 -12.32 -0.32
N ALA A 37 -11.06 -12.90 -0.14
CA ALA A 37 -10.07 -13.05 -1.21
C ALA A 37 -10.60 -13.89 -2.38
N ALA A 38 -11.38 -14.95 -2.11
CA ALA A 38 -12.02 -15.78 -3.13
C ALA A 38 -13.12 -15.06 -3.92
N ASN A 39 -13.64 -13.92 -3.44
CA ASN A 39 -14.56 -13.09 -4.20
C ASN A 39 -13.78 -12.16 -5.13
N ALA A 40 -13.61 -12.60 -6.39
CA ALA A 40 -12.84 -11.87 -7.40
C ALA A 40 -13.36 -10.43 -7.61
N THR A 41 -14.67 -10.23 -7.62
CA THR A 41 -15.27 -8.89 -7.77
C THR A 41 -14.84 -7.97 -6.63
N LEU A 42 -14.92 -8.44 -5.37
CA LEU A 42 -14.50 -7.66 -4.20
C LEU A 42 -12.99 -7.37 -4.26
N THR A 43 -12.17 -8.39 -4.50
CA THR A 43 -10.71 -8.24 -4.56
C THR A 43 -10.28 -7.27 -5.65
N ASN A 44 -10.91 -7.31 -6.83
CA ASN A 44 -10.60 -6.40 -7.94
C ASN A 44 -10.99 -4.96 -7.61
N VAL A 45 -12.15 -4.72 -6.99
CA VAL A 45 -12.54 -3.37 -6.55
C VAL A 45 -11.55 -2.82 -5.52
N VAL A 46 -11.13 -3.65 -4.55
CA VAL A 46 -10.13 -3.24 -3.56
C VAL A 46 -8.79 -2.92 -4.24
N ALA A 47 -8.36 -3.73 -5.21
CA ALA A 47 -7.15 -3.50 -5.99
C ALA A 47 -7.21 -2.17 -6.77
N GLU A 48 -8.35 -1.87 -7.40
CA GLU A 48 -8.58 -0.59 -8.11
C GLU A 48 -8.48 0.61 -7.16
N ILE A 49 -9.08 0.52 -5.97
CA ILE A 49 -8.99 1.57 -4.94
C ILE A 49 -7.54 1.76 -4.49
N ILE A 50 -6.82 0.67 -4.20
CA ILE A 50 -5.42 0.73 -3.78
C ILE A 50 -4.53 1.32 -4.88
N ASN A 51 -4.86 1.09 -6.16
CA ASN A 51 -4.07 1.54 -7.30
C ASN A 51 -3.86 3.07 -7.35
N ASP A 52 -4.70 3.85 -6.67
CA ASP A 52 -4.58 5.30 -6.57
C ASP A 52 -3.48 5.78 -5.61
N PHE A 53 -2.82 4.88 -4.87
CA PHE A 53 -1.85 5.23 -3.83
C PHE A 53 -0.42 4.83 -4.22
N ASP A 54 0.55 5.50 -3.62
CA ASP A 54 1.97 5.12 -3.70
C ASP A 54 2.37 4.19 -2.56
N LEU A 55 1.69 4.32 -1.43
CA LEU A 55 1.75 3.44 -0.27
C LEU A 55 0.33 3.19 0.24
N ALA A 56 -0.09 1.93 0.26
CA ALA A 56 -1.33 1.50 0.87
C ALA A 56 -1.07 0.57 2.06
N ILE A 57 -1.65 0.91 3.20
CA ILE A 57 -1.59 0.14 4.45
C ILE A 57 -2.90 -0.59 4.62
N ILE A 58 -2.87 -1.91 4.63
CA ILE A 58 -4.05 -2.74 4.80
C ILE A 58 -4.09 -3.30 6.21
N GLN A 59 -5.25 -3.15 6.83
CA GLN A 59 -5.57 -3.60 8.17
C GLN A 59 -6.71 -4.63 8.13
N GLU A 60 -6.83 -5.35 9.23
CA GLU A 60 -7.77 -6.44 9.45
C GLU A 60 -7.66 -7.61 8.47
N ILE A 61 -6.44 -8.00 8.11
CA ILE A 61 -6.21 -9.22 7.34
C ILE A 61 -6.30 -10.40 8.31
N SER A 62 -7.43 -11.09 8.29
CA SER A 62 -7.72 -12.22 9.16
C SER A 62 -7.73 -13.54 8.37
N ASP A 63 -6.56 -13.97 7.88
CA ASP A 63 -6.42 -15.23 7.12
C ASP A 63 -5.46 -16.22 7.76
N ALA A 64 -5.98 -17.35 8.23
CA ALA A 64 -5.14 -18.38 8.84
C ALA A 64 -4.21 -19.08 7.85
N SER A 65 -4.60 -19.14 6.58
CA SER A 65 -3.80 -19.74 5.52
C SER A 65 -2.68 -18.82 5.01
N ARG A 66 -2.70 -17.54 5.38
CA ARG A 66 -1.78 -16.48 4.91
C ARG A 66 -1.80 -16.27 3.38
N LYS A 67 -2.83 -16.72 2.68
CA LYS A 67 -2.94 -16.63 1.21
C LYS A 67 -3.65 -15.37 0.75
N ALA A 68 -4.63 -14.88 1.51
CA ALA A 68 -5.45 -13.73 1.15
C ALA A 68 -4.63 -12.48 0.72
N PRO A 69 -3.53 -12.10 1.41
CA PRO A 69 -2.73 -10.95 0.99
C PRO A 69 -2.10 -11.11 -0.38
N TYR A 70 -1.67 -12.32 -0.75
CA TYR A 70 -1.07 -12.60 -2.04
C TYR A 70 -2.10 -12.59 -3.17
N VAL A 71 -3.32 -13.03 -2.91
CA VAL A 71 -4.44 -12.90 -3.87
C VAL A 71 -4.72 -11.43 -4.17
N LEU A 72 -4.73 -10.58 -3.15
CA LEU A 72 -4.89 -9.13 -3.33
C LEU A 72 -3.68 -8.52 -4.06
N HIS A 73 -2.45 -8.94 -3.73
CA HIS A 73 -1.23 -8.50 -4.39
C HIS A 73 -1.22 -8.80 -5.89
N GLU A 74 -1.64 -10.01 -6.26
CA GLU A 74 -1.75 -10.44 -7.65
C GLU A 74 -2.77 -9.58 -8.40
N ALA A 75 -3.98 -9.42 -7.85
CA ALA A 75 -5.02 -8.57 -8.45
C ALA A 75 -4.56 -7.11 -8.60
N LEU A 76 -3.87 -6.57 -7.59
CA LEU A 76 -3.28 -5.23 -7.64
C LEU A 76 -2.24 -5.09 -8.76
N ASN A 77 -1.37 -6.09 -8.93
CA ASN A 77 -0.37 -6.08 -9.99
C ASN A 77 -0.95 -6.35 -11.40
N GLN A 78 -2.15 -6.92 -11.50
CA GLN A 78 -2.88 -7.02 -12.78
C GLN A 78 -3.39 -5.65 -13.27
N VAL A 79 -3.81 -4.76 -12.36
CA VAL A 79 -4.28 -3.40 -12.71
C VAL A 79 -3.14 -2.37 -12.78
N SER A 80 -1.96 -2.70 -12.22
CA SER A 80 -0.80 -1.80 -12.14
C SER A 80 0.42 -2.28 -12.93
N ARG A 81 0.23 -2.98 -14.06
CA ARG A 81 1.31 -3.66 -14.82
C ARG A 81 2.53 -2.80 -15.17
N SER A 82 2.34 -1.51 -15.45
CA SER A 82 3.43 -0.59 -15.78
C SER A 82 4.24 -0.13 -14.57
N ASN A 83 3.73 -0.38 -13.36
CA ASN A 83 4.26 0.13 -12.12
C ASN A 83 3.85 -0.81 -10.97
N PRO A 84 4.40 -2.02 -10.91
CA PRO A 84 3.96 -3.04 -9.97
C PRO A 84 4.25 -2.64 -8.51
N TYR A 85 3.42 -3.14 -7.60
CA TYR A 85 3.62 -2.98 -6.17
C TYR A 85 4.49 -4.08 -5.59
N THR A 86 5.29 -3.72 -4.60
CA THR A 86 5.87 -4.67 -3.64
C THR A 86 4.94 -4.87 -2.45
N LEU A 87 5.09 -6.00 -1.75
CA LEU A 87 4.28 -6.37 -0.58
C LEU A 87 5.19 -6.64 0.62
N THR A 88 4.95 -5.94 1.73
CA THR A 88 5.51 -6.28 3.05
C THR A 88 4.37 -6.71 3.99
N LEU A 89 4.54 -7.83 4.69
CA LEU A 89 3.56 -8.35 5.63
C LEU A 89 4.10 -8.36 7.06
N SER A 90 3.25 -8.06 8.03
CA SER A 90 3.56 -8.32 9.44
C SER A 90 3.39 -9.80 9.78
N GLU A 91 3.94 -10.21 10.93
CA GLU A 91 3.48 -11.42 11.59
C GLU A 91 1.99 -11.33 11.97
N ARG A 92 1.37 -12.49 12.20
CA ARG A 92 0.00 -12.57 12.69
C ARG A 92 -0.06 -12.22 14.18
N ALA A 93 -0.80 -11.19 14.54
CA ALA A 93 -0.92 -10.73 15.92
C ALA A 93 -2.39 -10.66 16.40
N GLY A 94 -2.60 -10.82 17.70
CA GLY A 94 -3.91 -10.93 18.35
C GLY A 94 -3.87 -11.89 19.52
N ARG A 95 -4.57 -11.56 20.63
CA ARG A 95 -4.67 -12.44 21.82
C ARG A 95 -5.55 -13.65 21.55
N SER A 96 -6.63 -13.44 20.81
CA SER A 96 -7.58 -14.50 20.48
C SER A 96 -7.04 -15.49 19.43
N ASN A 97 -7.78 -16.57 19.20
CA ASN A 97 -7.52 -17.51 18.10
C ASN A 97 -7.61 -16.83 16.72
N THR A 98 -8.33 -15.72 16.62
CA THR A 98 -8.43 -14.91 15.41
C THR A 98 -7.34 -13.86 15.42
N LYS A 99 -6.27 -14.14 14.67
CA LYS A 99 -5.13 -13.22 14.51
C LYS A 99 -5.17 -12.48 13.19
N GLU A 100 -4.67 -11.26 13.24
CA GLU A 100 -4.73 -10.21 12.22
C GLU A 100 -3.33 -9.95 11.65
N GLN A 101 -3.23 -9.45 10.41
CA GLN A 101 -1.97 -8.96 9.81
C GLN A 101 -2.14 -7.55 9.26
N TYR A 102 -1.03 -6.85 9.19
CA TYR A 102 -0.85 -5.63 8.41
C TYR A 102 -0.14 -5.97 7.09
N ALA A 103 -0.53 -5.28 6.02
CA ALA A 103 0.18 -5.33 4.75
C ALA A 103 0.51 -3.93 4.26
N PHE A 104 1.74 -3.73 3.78
CA PHE A 104 2.14 -2.53 3.05
C PHE A 104 2.31 -2.89 1.58
N PHE A 105 1.56 -2.21 0.73
CA PHE A 105 1.75 -2.20 -0.71
C PHE A 105 2.41 -0.88 -1.11
N ASN A 106 3.60 -0.92 -1.69
CA ASN A 106 4.34 0.30 -2.07
C ASN A 106 4.88 0.26 -3.50
N ARG A 107 5.00 1.43 -4.13
CA ARG A 107 5.51 1.62 -5.50
C ARG A 107 6.96 2.10 -5.51
N GLU A 108 7.90 1.18 -5.49
CA GLU A 108 9.31 1.56 -5.45
C GLU A 108 9.78 2.29 -6.72
N ALA A 109 9.42 1.79 -7.90
CA ALA A 109 10.00 2.25 -9.17
C ALA A 109 9.61 3.69 -9.57
N THR A 110 8.45 4.18 -9.14
CA THR A 110 7.90 5.46 -9.60
C THR A 110 7.80 6.52 -8.51
N SER A 111 7.44 6.14 -7.29
CA SER A 111 7.35 7.09 -6.17
C SER A 111 8.60 7.09 -5.29
N GLY A 112 9.50 6.11 -5.47
CA GLY A 112 10.70 5.95 -4.63
C GLY A 112 10.38 5.49 -3.20
N VAL A 113 9.14 5.09 -2.93
CA VAL A 113 8.73 4.63 -1.59
C VAL A 113 9.24 3.20 -1.39
N GLN A 114 10.18 3.06 -0.46
CA GLN A 114 10.80 1.79 -0.08
C GLN A 114 10.57 1.48 1.40
N VAL A 115 10.32 0.20 1.70
CA VAL A 115 10.30 -0.28 3.09
C VAL A 115 11.74 -0.58 3.52
N VAL A 116 12.33 0.31 4.31
CA VAL A 116 13.71 0.15 4.81
C VAL A 116 13.75 -0.80 6.02
N LYS A 117 12.72 -0.79 6.86
CA LYS A 117 12.58 -1.65 8.04
C LYS A 117 11.10 -1.82 8.37
N ALA A 118 10.71 -3.03 8.77
CA ALA A 118 9.37 -3.33 9.29
C ALA A 118 9.52 -4.21 10.54
N TYR A 119 8.76 -3.88 11.59
CA TYR A 119 8.71 -4.64 12.84
C TYR A 119 7.35 -4.40 13.51
N LEU A 120 6.88 -5.38 14.28
CA LEU A 120 5.74 -5.18 15.17
C LEU A 120 6.25 -4.57 16.48
N TYR A 121 5.48 -3.64 17.04
CA TYR A 121 5.76 -3.11 18.36
C TYR A 121 5.64 -4.22 19.42
N GLU A 122 6.54 -4.24 20.40
CA GLU A 122 6.45 -5.18 21.53
C GLU A 122 5.52 -4.60 22.59
N ASP A 123 4.33 -5.16 22.72
CA ASP A 123 3.34 -4.77 23.73
C ASP A 123 3.62 -5.47 25.07
N VAL A 124 4.68 -5.04 25.75
CA VAL A 124 5.18 -5.65 27.00
C VAL A 124 4.15 -5.64 28.12
N ASP A 125 3.39 -4.55 28.22
CA ASP A 125 2.38 -4.35 29.26
C ASP A 125 1.02 -4.97 28.89
N ASP A 126 0.92 -5.66 27.74
CA ASP A 126 -0.30 -6.24 27.19
C ASP A 126 -1.47 -5.25 27.26
N LEU A 127 -1.27 -4.05 26.73
CA LEU A 127 -2.28 -2.99 26.72
C LEU A 127 -3.21 -3.07 25.51
N PHE A 128 -2.77 -3.70 24.44
CA PHE A 128 -3.47 -3.78 23.16
C PHE A 128 -3.89 -5.21 22.84
N GLU A 129 -5.08 -5.37 22.23
CA GLU A 129 -5.52 -6.68 21.70
C GLU A 129 -4.54 -7.21 20.64
N ARG A 130 -3.88 -6.29 19.92
CA ARG A 130 -2.80 -6.54 18.98
C ARG A 130 -1.84 -5.34 18.96
N PRO A 131 -0.53 -5.54 18.75
CA PRO A 131 0.41 -4.44 18.63
C PRO A 131 0.02 -3.45 17.52
N PRO A 132 0.18 -2.13 17.77
CA PRO A 132 -0.03 -1.09 16.77
C PRO A 132 1.00 -1.12 15.63
#